data_AF-A0AAD4LS39-F1
#
_entry.id   AF-A0AAD4LS39-F1
#
_cell.length_a   1.000
_cell.length_b   1.000
_cell.length_c   1.000
_cell.angle_alpha   90.00
_cell.angle_beta   90.00
_cell.angle_gamma   90.00
#
_symmetry.space_group_name_H-M   'P 1'
#
loop_
_entity.id
_entity.type
_entity.pdbx_description
1 polymer ?
#
loop_
_entity_poly.entity_id
_entity_poly.type
_entity_poly.pdbx_seq_one_letter_code
_entity_poly.pdbx_strand_id
1 'polypeptide(L)'
;MCMALHPDVELSILHFGRLTDMLSCGYLGQTFGPSETKRYLCHILLRFVEDEDDLVISHELLRPEYSYVGLPGSFSIPYSLYSHIRCNSVAEDGTFRIILDYNILHNALRVVPQTLFAPYAGLPRSQAELQNASLAPPIFFIRLDNSVGLPLETAKSADADGPLLRYSDWYPMAGKASIKLRLSWYGYGPWQTQIQLRNRRREPIKLPRLVQLVASGVDRFLRQEHGPITDDSFPQWKIGNGPYDISPASIVLVGVVAVSSGSIMPIMRLA
;
A
#
# COMPACT_ATOMS: atom_id res chain seq x y z
N MET A 1 -36.03 45.41 12.82
CA MET A 1 -35.83 44.88 11.46
C MET A 1 -34.80 43.77 11.58
N CYS A 2 -35.26 42.57 11.93
CA CYS A 2 -34.42 41.37 12.08
C CYS A 2 -34.39 40.66 10.73
N MET A 3 -33.21 40.46 10.16
CA MET A 3 -33.03 39.59 9.00
C MET A 3 -33.00 38.14 9.46
N ALA A 4 -34.01 37.38 9.03
CA ALA A 4 -34.05 35.94 9.17
C ALA A 4 -33.02 35.30 8.21
N LEU A 5 -32.18 34.41 8.75
CA LEU A 5 -31.32 33.55 7.95
C LEU A 5 -32.16 32.38 7.42
N HIS A 6 -32.08 32.17 6.10
CA HIS A 6 -32.69 31.06 5.38
C HIS A 6 -32.10 29.72 5.86
N PRO A 7 -32.92 28.72 6.26
CA PRO A 7 -32.43 27.41 6.65
C PRO A 7 -32.70 26.40 5.55
N ASP A 8 -32.02 26.51 4.40
CA ASP A 8 -32.08 25.49 3.35
C ASP A 8 -30.69 25.33 2.72
N VAL A 9 -29.76 24.81 3.52
CA VAL A 9 -28.67 24.01 2.97
C VAL A 9 -29.10 22.57 3.20
N GLU A 10 -29.73 21.99 2.18
CA GLU A 10 -29.89 20.54 2.08
C GLU A 10 -28.51 19.90 2.30
N LEU A 11 -28.36 19.27 3.47
CA LEU A 11 -27.32 18.30 3.76
C LEU A 11 -27.54 17.10 2.84
N SER A 12 -27.14 17.29 1.59
CA SER A 12 -27.02 16.25 0.57
C SER A 12 -26.07 15.19 1.12
N ILE A 13 -26.68 14.09 1.54
CA ILE A 13 -26.14 12.74 1.75
C ILE A 13 -24.61 12.69 1.58
N LEU A 14 -23.93 12.77 2.72
CA LEU A 14 -22.48 12.73 2.89
C LEU A 14 -21.84 11.52 2.19
N HIS A 15 -21.36 11.76 0.97
CA HIS A 15 -20.09 11.29 0.40
C HIS A 15 -19.60 9.88 0.79
N PHE A 16 -20.26 8.84 0.27
CA PHE A 16 -19.59 7.56 -0.06
C PHE A 16 -18.49 7.71 -1.14
N GLY A 17 -18.32 8.93 -1.70
CA GLY A 17 -17.40 9.25 -2.78
C GLY A 17 -15.93 8.99 -2.46
N ARG A 18 -15.38 9.45 -1.32
CA ARG A 18 -13.91 9.40 -1.10
C ARG A 18 -13.33 8.03 -0.76
N LEU A 19 -14.09 7.08 -0.17
CA LEU A 19 -13.61 5.70 -0.04
C LEU A 19 -13.59 5.02 -1.41
N THR A 20 -14.68 5.17 -2.18
CA THR A 20 -14.75 4.68 -3.57
C THR A 20 -13.65 5.31 -4.43
N ASP A 21 -13.38 6.61 -4.27
CA ASP A 21 -12.30 7.32 -4.95
C ASP A 21 -10.94 6.81 -4.48
N MET A 22 -10.74 6.51 -3.20
CA MET A 22 -9.48 5.92 -2.72
C MET A 22 -9.29 4.50 -3.29
N LEU A 23 -10.35 3.69 -3.32
CA LEU A 23 -10.32 2.35 -3.90
C LEU A 23 -10.14 2.36 -5.41
N SER A 24 -10.54 3.44 -6.09
CA SER A 24 -10.46 3.55 -7.55
C SER A 24 -9.26 4.36 -8.03
N CYS A 25 -8.75 5.28 -7.22
CA CYS A 25 -7.73 6.27 -7.61
C CYS A 25 -6.51 6.23 -6.69
N GLY A 26 -6.55 5.43 -5.62
CA GLY A 26 -5.42 5.21 -4.73
C GLY A 26 -4.38 4.27 -5.31
N TYR A 27 -3.16 4.29 -4.77
CA TYR A 27 -2.11 3.35 -5.20
C TYR A 27 -2.51 1.90 -4.95
N LEU A 28 -3.17 1.60 -3.84
CA LEU A 28 -3.60 0.23 -3.56
C LEU A 28 -4.67 -0.20 -4.55
N GLY A 29 -5.68 0.65 -4.75
CA GLY A 29 -6.76 0.44 -5.70
C GLY A 29 -6.27 0.18 -7.12
N GLN A 30 -5.32 1.00 -7.58
CA GLN A 30 -4.71 0.89 -8.90
C GLN A 30 -3.73 -0.29 -9.01
N THR A 31 -3.14 -0.74 -7.89
CA THR A 31 -2.25 -1.91 -7.88
C THR A 31 -3.06 -3.19 -7.88
N PHE A 32 -4.00 -3.36 -6.96
CA PHE A 32 -4.66 -4.65 -6.69
C PHE A 32 -6.10 -4.74 -7.21
N GLY A 33 -6.67 -3.62 -7.66
CA GLY A 33 -8.08 -3.49 -7.97
C GLY A 33 -8.92 -3.04 -6.75
N PRO A 34 -10.08 -2.39 -6.97
CA PRO A 34 -10.92 -1.86 -5.89
C PRO A 34 -11.40 -2.95 -4.92
N SER A 35 -11.85 -4.10 -5.42
CA SER A 35 -12.41 -5.19 -4.60
C SER A 35 -11.36 -5.82 -3.68
N GLU A 36 -10.20 -6.18 -4.22
CA GLU A 36 -9.11 -6.76 -3.44
C GLU A 36 -8.53 -5.75 -2.45
N THR A 37 -8.44 -4.48 -2.84
CA THR A 37 -8.01 -3.40 -1.93
C THR A 37 -8.99 -3.22 -0.78
N LYS A 38 -10.29 -3.23 -1.05
CA LYS A 38 -11.33 -3.18 0.00
C LYS A 38 -11.15 -4.33 0.98
N ARG A 39 -11.07 -5.56 0.48
CA ARG A 39 -10.86 -6.77 1.30
C ARG A 39 -9.59 -6.66 2.15
N TYR A 40 -8.49 -6.21 1.53
CA TYR A 40 -7.22 -5.99 2.21
C TYR A 40 -7.32 -4.97 3.36
N LEU A 41 -7.96 -3.82 3.12
CA LEU A 41 -8.13 -2.77 4.12
C LEU A 41 -9.09 -3.19 5.25
N CYS A 42 -10.19 -3.88 4.93
CA CYS A 42 -11.09 -4.48 5.92
C CYS A 42 -10.35 -5.49 6.80
N HIS A 43 -9.37 -6.19 6.26
CA HIS A 43 -8.57 -7.10 7.05
C HIS A 43 -7.61 -6.36 8.01
N ILE A 44 -6.94 -5.31 7.53
CA ILE A 44 -5.96 -4.54 8.33
C ILE A 44 -6.60 -3.70 9.43
N LEU A 45 -7.61 -2.90 9.08
CA LEU A 45 -8.15 -1.86 9.96
C LEU A 45 -9.18 -2.40 10.93
N LEU A 46 -9.80 -3.48 10.52
CA LEU A 46 -11.11 -3.87 10.97
C LEU A 46 -11.03 -5.29 11.58
N ARG A 47 -10.03 -6.11 11.21
CA ARG A 47 -9.96 -7.55 11.55
C ARG A 47 -11.29 -8.28 11.24
N PHE A 48 -12.06 -7.73 10.31
CA PHE A 48 -13.38 -8.24 9.96
C PHE A 48 -13.22 -9.36 8.93
N VAL A 49 -14.16 -10.30 9.01
CA VAL A 49 -14.35 -11.38 8.05
C VAL A 49 -15.61 -11.02 7.28
N GLU A 50 -15.53 -10.93 5.96
CA GLU A 50 -16.72 -10.88 5.12
C GLU A 50 -17.47 -12.20 5.31
N ASP A 51 -18.55 -12.17 6.09
CA ASP A 51 -19.60 -13.18 6.05
C ASP A 51 -20.81 -12.48 5.42
N GLU A 52 -21.16 -12.96 4.23
CA GLU A 52 -22.27 -12.57 3.32
C GLU A 52 -22.54 -11.08 3.07
N ASP A 53 -22.37 -10.68 1.80
CA ASP A 53 -22.89 -9.55 0.98
C ASP A 53 -23.25 -8.17 1.57
N ASP A 54 -23.39 -7.99 2.87
CA ASP A 54 -23.55 -6.72 3.55
C ASP A 54 -22.48 -6.57 4.63
N LEU A 55 -21.56 -5.64 4.40
CA LEU A 55 -20.57 -5.21 5.38
C LEU A 55 -21.31 -4.45 6.50
N VAL A 56 -21.95 -5.16 7.43
CA VAL A 56 -22.62 -4.56 8.59
C VAL A 56 -21.56 -4.16 9.60
N ILE A 57 -21.27 -2.86 9.62
CA ILE A 57 -20.27 -2.25 10.50
C ILE A 57 -20.90 -2.10 11.86
N SER A 58 -20.51 -2.93 12.83
CA SER A 58 -20.98 -2.76 14.20
C SER A 58 -20.44 -1.46 14.76
N HIS A 59 -21.36 -0.60 15.21
CA HIS A 59 -21.14 0.77 15.66
C HIS A 59 -20.21 0.92 16.90
N GLU A 60 -19.70 -0.17 17.47
CA GLU A 60 -19.23 -0.17 18.86
C GLU A 60 -17.72 -0.12 19.09
N LEU A 61 -16.85 -0.07 18.06
CA LEU A 61 -15.39 -0.17 18.32
C LEU A 61 -14.48 0.92 17.77
N LEU A 62 -15.01 2.04 17.28
CA LEU A 62 -14.21 3.23 17.04
C LEU A 62 -15.10 4.45 17.27
N ARG A 63 -14.86 5.21 18.34
CA ARG A 63 -15.42 6.56 18.51
C ARG A 63 -14.48 7.55 17.81
N PRO A 64 -14.98 8.37 16.88
CA PRO A 64 -14.25 9.56 16.48
C PRO A 64 -15.15 10.79 16.51
N GLU A 65 -14.57 11.90 16.89
CA GLU A 65 -14.97 13.16 16.30
C GLU A 65 -14.68 13.07 14.80
N TYR A 66 -15.75 12.86 14.02
CA TYR A 66 -15.85 12.86 12.56
C TYR A 66 -15.31 11.61 11.83
N SER A 67 -16.12 10.55 11.85
CA SER A 67 -15.98 9.29 11.10
C SER A 67 -16.33 9.40 9.61
N TYR A 68 -15.57 8.71 8.75
CA TYR A 68 -16.06 8.23 7.46
C TYR A 68 -17.19 7.21 7.67
N VAL A 69 -18.24 7.20 6.85
CA VAL A 69 -19.29 6.16 6.94
C VAL A 69 -18.63 4.82 6.63
N GLY A 70 -18.48 4.00 7.67
CA GLY A 70 -17.88 2.68 7.63
C GLY A 70 -16.39 2.55 7.96
N LEU A 71 -15.69 3.67 8.21
CA LEU A 71 -14.34 3.67 8.79
C LEU A 71 -14.22 4.83 9.79
N PRO A 72 -14.71 4.65 11.02
CA PRO A 72 -14.67 5.72 12.01
C PRO A 72 -13.22 6.13 12.32
N GLY A 73 -12.93 7.44 12.23
CA GLY A 73 -11.62 8.02 12.53
C GLY A 73 -10.71 8.20 11.32
N SER A 74 -11.19 7.85 10.13
CA SER A 74 -10.47 8.09 8.87
C SER A 74 -10.88 9.41 8.21
N PHE A 75 -9.90 10.14 7.67
CA PHE A 75 -10.12 11.41 6.99
C PHE A 75 -9.13 11.60 5.84
N SER A 76 -9.58 12.29 4.79
CA SER A 76 -8.71 12.67 3.65
C SER A 76 -8.12 14.05 3.90
N ILE A 77 -6.82 14.18 3.65
CA ILE A 77 -6.09 15.43 3.89
C ILE A 77 -5.48 15.89 2.55
N PRO A 78 -5.64 17.17 2.17
CA PRO A 78 -4.95 17.71 1.01
C PRO A 78 -3.44 17.53 1.10
N TYR A 79 -2.79 17.30 -0.05
CA TYR A 79 -1.34 17.12 -0.12
C TYR A 79 -0.55 18.29 0.51
N SER A 80 -1.06 19.52 0.42
CA SER A 80 -0.42 20.71 1.01
C SER A 80 -0.28 20.64 2.54
N LEU A 81 -1.20 19.96 3.23
CA LEU A 81 -1.19 19.82 4.69
C LEU A 81 -0.36 18.62 5.15
N TYR A 82 0.12 17.79 4.22
CA TYR A 82 0.87 16.58 4.50
C TYR A 82 2.23 16.86 5.19
N SER A 83 2.82 18.01 4.92
CA SER A 83 4.05 18.48 5.59
C SER A 83 3.89 18.61 7.12
N HIS A 84 2.66 18.64 7.64
CA HIS A 84 2.40 18.80 9.08
C HIS A 84 2.02 17.48 9.77
N ILE A 85 1.81 16.41 9.03
CA ILE A 85 1.44 15.10 9.59
C ILE A 85 2.72 14.31 9.80
N ARG A 86 2.88 13.69 10.97
CA ARG A 86 3.87 12.61 11.16
C ARG A 86 3.17 11.28 10.92
N CYS A 87 3.65 10.50 9.97
CA CYS A 87 3.12 9.18 9.70
C CYS A 87 3.53 8.21 10.80
N ASN A 88 2.68 7.23 11.11
CA ASN A 88 2.92 6.26 12.17
C ASN A 88 3.20 6.93 13.53
N SER A 89 2.71 8.16 13.72
CA SER A 89 2.80 8.86 15.00
C SER A 89 1.64 8.50 15.90
N VAL A 90 1.82 8.73 17.18
CA VAL A 90 0.74 8.73 18.17
C VAL A 90 0.23 10.17 18.27
N ALA A 91 -1.08 10.37 18.15
CA ALA A 91 -1.75 11.63 18.38
C ALA A 91 -1.76 11.98 19.89
N GLU A 92 -2.16 13.20 20.24
CA GLU A 92 -2.18 13.66 21.64
C GLU A 92 -3.13 12.82 22.52
N ASP A 93 -4.17 12.25 21.93
CA ASP A 93 -5.13 11.36 22.58
C ASP A 93 -4.65 9.90 22.70
N GLY A 94 -3.42 9.60 22.27
CA GLY A 94 -2.87 8.25 22.29
C GLY A 94 -3.22 7.38 21.08
N THR A 95 -3.97 7.90 20.10
CA THR A 95 -4.35 7.14 18.91
C THR A 95 -3.23 7.08 17.86
N PHE A 96 -3.06 5.93 17.21
CA PHE A 96 -2.08 5.77 16.13
C PHE A 96 -2.61 6.32 14.82
N ARG A 97 -1.83 7.19 14.17
CA ARG A 97 -2.14 7.72 12.84
C ARG A 97 -1.46 6.87 11.77
N ILE A 98 -2.27 6.23 10.93
CA ILE A 98 -1.82 5.34 9.86
C ILE A 98 -2.23 5.95 8.53
N ILE A 99 -1.34 5.87 7.54
CA ILE A 99 -1.69 6.18 6.15
C ILE A 99 -2.25 4.94 5.49
N LEU A 100 -3.47 5.05 4.98
CA LEU A 100 -4.13 3.96 4.26
C LEU A 100 -3.70 3.92 2.80
N ASP A 101 -3.80 5.05 2.11
CA ASP A 101 -3.44 5.17 0.71
C ASP A 101 -3.16 6.63 0.33
N TYR A 102 -2.62 6.84 -0.87
CA TYR A 102 -2.56 8.15 -1.52
C TYR A 102 -3.43 8.15 -2.75
N ASN A 103 -4.34 9.11 -2.82
CA ASN A 103 -5.07 9.39 -4.04
C ASN A 103 -4.12 9.92 -5.12
N ILE A 104 -4.17 9.31 -6.28
CA ILE A 104 -3.41 9.67 -7.47
C ILE A 104 -4.36 10.41 -8.40
N LEU A 105 -3.97 11.62 -8.81
CA LEU A 105 -4.73 12.35 -9.82
C LEU A 105 -4.84 11.51 -11.10
N HIS A 106 -6.07 11.36 -11.59
CA HIS A 106 -6.54 10.40 -12.62
C HIS A 106 -5.69 10.27 -13.90
N ASN A 107 -4.75 11.17 -14.18
CA ASN A 107 -4.16 11.31 -15.51
C ASN A 107 -2.62 11.29 -15.55
N ALA A 108 -1.89 11.06 -14.44
CA ALA A 108 -0.45 11.33 -14.42
C ALA A 108 0.47 10.11 -14.22
N LEU A 109 0.04 9.03 -13.56
CA LEU A 109 0.96 7.97 -13.12
C LEU A 109 0.42 6.57 -13.47
N ARG A 110 1.20 5.80 -14.26
CA ARG A 110 0.90 4.39 -14.56
C ARG A 110 1.36 3.52 -13.39
N VAL A 111 0.47 3.29 -12.42
CA VAL A 111 0.69 2.31 -11.35
C VAL A 111 0.79 0.92 -11.98
N VAL A 112 1.73 0.11 -11.51
CA VAL A 112 1.91 -1.26 -12.00
C VAL A 112 0.85 -2.17 -11.35
N PRO A 113 -0.07 -2.75 -12.13
CA PRO A 113 -1.08 -3.64 -11.60
C PRO A 113 -0.48 -4.99 -11.21
N GLN A 114 -1.01 -5.56 -10.13
CA GLN A 114 -0.62 -6.84 -9.58
C GLN A 114 -1.82 -7.57 -8.99
N THR A 115 -1.85 -8.90 -9.10
CA THR A 115 -2.82 -9.72 -8.37
C THR A 115 -2.40 -9.85 -6.90
N LEU A 116 -3.26 -9.41 -5.97
CA LEU A 116 -3.00 -9.52 -4.54
C LEU A 116 -2.78 -10.97 -4.13
N PHE A 117 -1.69 -11.23 -3.40
CA PHE A 117 -1.39 -12.57 -2.92
C PHE A 117 -2.30 -12.96 -1.76
N ALA A 118 -3.06 -14.05 -1.92
CA ALA A 118 -3.82 -14.69 -0.86
C ALA A 118 -3.14 -16.01 -0.44
N PRO A 119 -2.67 -16.14 0.82
CA PRO A 119 -2.11 -17.40 1.32
C PRO A 119 -3.13 -18.54 1.18
N TYR A 120 -2.71 -19.64 0.56
CA TYR A 120 -3.55 -20.84 0.42
C TYR A 120 -4.86 -20.62 -0.34
N ALA A 121 -4.89 -19.66 -1.26
CA ALA A 121 -6.03 -19.39 -2.13
C ALA A 121 -6.69 -20.69 -2.65
N GLY A 122 -8.02 -20.77 -2.53
CA GLY A 122 -8.80 -21.95 -2.92
C GLY A 122 -8.79 -23.12 -1.93
N LEU A 123 -8.07 -23.01 -0.81
CA LEU A 123 -8.04 -24.04 0.24
C LEU A 123 -8.79 -23.56 1.50
N PRO A 124 -9.45 -24.47 2.26
CA PRO A 124 -10.16 -24.11 3.49
C PRO A 124 -9.32 -23.35 4.51
N ARG A 125 -8.02 -23.63 4.58
CA ARG A 125 -7.09 -22.95 5.50
C ARG A 125 -6.79 -21.49 5.14
N SER A 126 -7.15 -21.02 3.94
CA SER A 126 -6.96 -19.62 3.52
C SER A 126 -7.66 -18.65 4.48
N GLN A 127 -8.90 -18.96 4.84
CA GLN A 127 -9.72 -18.10 5.69
C GLN A 127 -9.16 -18.00 7.10
N ALA A 128 -8.76 -19.14 7.67
CA ALA A 128 -8.16 -19.19 9.00
C ALA A 128 -6.82 -18.42 9.05
N GLU A 129 -6.02 -18.48 7.99
CA GLU A 129 -4.73 -17.78 7.92
C GLU A 129 -4.89 -16.29 7.71
N LEU A 130 -5.90 -15.86 6.94
CA LEU A 130 -6.30 -14.46 6.89
C LEU A 130 -6.74 -14.03 8.30
N GLN A 131 -7.77 -14.65 8.90
CA GLN A 131 -8.29 -14.29 10.23
C GLN A 131 -7.23 -14.14 11.32
N ASN A 132 -6.22 -15.00 11.33
CA ASN A 132 -5.17 -14.99 12.35
C ASN A 132 -3.96 -14.11 11.97
N ALA A 133 -3.91 -13.56 10.76
CA ALA A 133 -2.82 -12.70 10.34
C ALA A 133 -2.92 -11.32 10.99
N SER A 134 -1.90 -10.94 11.74
CA SER A 134 -1.65 -9.52 12.05
C SER A 134 -0.78 -8.94 10.94
N LEU A 135 -1.42 -8.26 9.98
CA LEU A 135 -0.72 -7.57 8.91
C LEU A 135 -0.27 -6.18 9.38
N ALA A 136 0.96 -5.82 9.02
CA ALA A 136 1.41 -4.44 9.18
C ALA A 136 0.65 -3.53 8.19
N PRO A 137 0.33 -2.28 8.58
CA PRO A 137 -0.25 -1.32 7.66
C PRO A 137 0.60 -1.08 6.41
N PRO A 138 -0.01 -0.56 5.32
CA PRO A 138 0.73 -0.13 4.15
C PRO A 138 1.83 0.87 4.49
N ILE A 139 2.95 0.77 3.80
CA ILE A 139 4.06 1.68 3.98
C ILE A 139 4.37 2.33 2.66
N PHE A 140 4.35 3.65 2.65
CA PHE A 140 4.71 4.47 1.52
C PHE A 140 6.07 5.12 1.76
N PHE A 141 6.90 5.18 0.72
CA PHE A 141 8.23 5.74 0.78
C PHE A 141 8.16 7.22 0.46
N ILE A 142 7.92 8.05 1.48
CA ILE A 142 7.85 9.51 1.31
C ILE A 142 9.25 10.12 1.38
N ARG A 143 9.59 10.92 0.37
CA ARG A 143 10.85 11.67 0.28
C ARG A 143 10.80 12.97 1.07
N LEU A 144 11.95 13.60 1.29
CA LEU A 144 12.04 14.89 2.01
C LEU A 144 11.24 16.02 1.33
N ASP A 145 11.09 15.97 0.02
CA ASP A 145 10.29 16.91 -0.79
C ASP A 145 8.77 16.59 -0.77
N ASN A 146 8.35 15.65 0.08
CA ASN A 146 7.00 15.10 0.19
C ASN A 146 6.52 14.28 -1.01
N SER A 147 7.35 14.08 -2.04
CA SER A 147 7.00 13.18 -3.13
C SER A 147 6.94 11.72 -2.65
N VAL A 148 6.03 10.96 -3.26
CA VAL A 148 5.81 9.55 -2.92
C VAL A 148 6.56 8.66 -3.91
N GLY A 149 7.37 7.77 -3.35
CA GLY A 149 8.17 6.77 -4.04
C GLY A 149 9.59 7.23 -4.35
N LEU A 150 10.44 6.25 -4.66
CA LEU A 150 11.85 6.44 -5.03
C LEU A 150 12.12 5.77 -6.39
N PRO A 151 12.83 6.42 -7.33
CA PRO A 151 13.35 5.72 -8.50
C PRO A 151 14.13 4.48 -8.06
N LEU A 152 13.97 3.37 -8.78
CA LEU A 152 14.48 2.07 -8.35
C LEU A 152 16.00 2.08 -8.09
N GLU A 153 16.77 2.79 -8.93
CA GLU A 153 18.22 2.96 -8.76
C GLU A 153 18.58 3.79 -7.51
N THR A 154 17.81 4.84 -7.20
CA THR A 154 17.96 5.59 -5.95
C THR A 154 17.61 4.72 -4.74
N ALA A 155 16.55 3.93 -4.82
CA ALA A 155 16.10 3.05 -3.75
C ALA A 155 17.13 1.94 -3.44
N LYS A 156 17.80 1.38 -4.45
CA LYS A 156 18.90 0.40 -4.29
C LYS A 156 20.11 0.99 -3.55
N SER A 157 20.35 2.28 -3.76
CA SER A 157 21.44 3.01 -3.13
C SER A 157 21.03 3.65 -1.80
N ALA A 158 19.85 3.31 -1.26
CA ALA A 158 19.37 3.90 -0.04
C ALA A 158 20.30 3.55 1.13
N ASP A 159 21.04 4.54 1.60
CA ASP A 159 21.92 4.40 2.75
C ASP A 159 21.10 4.31 4.03
N ALA A 160 21.55 3.49 4.97
CA ALA A 160 20.94 3.40 6.30
C ALA A 160 21.09 4.71 7.09
N ASP A 161 22.04 5.56 6.70
CA ASP A 161 22.47 6.75 7.44
C ASP A 161 22.18 8.09 6.73
N GLY A 162 21.58 8.07 5.53
CA GLY A 162 21.24 9.29 4.76
C GLY A 162 19.72 9.57 4.70
N PRO A 163 19.27 10.84 4.74
CA PRO A 163 17.84 11.18 4.80
C PRO A 163 17.21 11.16 3.40
N LEU A 164 17.11 9.99 2.76
CA LEU A 164 16.36 9.84 1.51
C LEU A 164 14.84 9.83 1.75
N LEU A 165 14.46 9.35 2.94
CA LEU A 165 13.09 9.25 3.38
C LEU A 165 12.81 10.28 4.45
N ARG A 166 11.60 10.82 4.42
CA ARG A 166 11.05 11.69 5.45
C ARG A 166 10.85 10.98 6.78
N TYR A 167 10.53 9.69 6.70
CA TYR A 167 10.39 8.80 7.84
C TYR A 167 11.45 7.71 7.73
N SER A 168 12.26 7.56 8.78
CA SER A 168 13.30 6.53 8.86
C SER A 168 13.01 5.51 9.96
N ASP A 169 11.75 5.43 10.39
CA ASP A 169 11.30 4.60 11.50
C ASP A 169 11.45 3.11 11.22
N TRP A 170 11.10 2.31 12.22
CA TRP A 170 11.22 0.87 12.19
C TRP A 170 9.99 0.20 11.58
N TYR A 171 10.23 -0.81 10.74
CA TYR A 171 9.19 -1.72 10.27
C TYR A 171 9.09 -2.94 11.20
N PRO A 172 7.90 -3.24 11.78
CA PRO A 172 7.73 -4.39 12.65
C PRO A 172 7.87 -5.70 11.87
N MET A 173 8.84 -6.51 12.26
CA MET A 173 9.17 -7.77 11.58
C MET A 173 8.47 -9.00 12.17
N ALA A 174 7.58 -8.83 13.14
CA ALA A 174 6.91 -9.91 13.88
C ALA A 174 7.87 -11.05 14.30
N GLY A 175 9.11 -10.70 14.70
CA GLY A 175 10.14 -11.65 15.10
C GLY A 175 10.75 -12.50 13.98
N LYS A 176 10.61 -12.12 12.71
CA LYS A 176 11.11 -12.90 11.57
C LYS A 176 12.53 -12.49 11.15
N ALA A 177 13.37 -13.49 10.85
CA ALA A 177 14.73 -13.28 10.32
C ALA A 177 14.78 -13.05 8.79
N SER A 178 13.68 -13.36 8.11
CA SER A 178 13.53 -13.21 6.66
C SER A 178 12.07 -12.94 6.30
N ILE A 179 11.86 -12.25 5.18
CA ILE A 179 10.54 -12.06 4.57
C ILE A 179 10.54 -12.54 3.13
N LYS A 180 9.38 -12.92 2.62
CA LYS A 180 9.19 -13.19 1.19
C LYS A 180 8.74 -11.91 0.50
N LEU A 181 9.48 -11.48 -0.51
CA LEU A 181 9.00 -10.51 -1.48
C LEU A 181 8.27 -11.27 -2.58
N ARG A 182 7.04 -10.85 -2.87
CA ARG A 182 6.19 -11.43 -3.92
C ARG A 182 5.87 -10.38 -4.96
N LEU A 183 5.84 -10.78 -6.22
CA LEU A 183 5.38 -9.98 -7.34
C LEU A 183 4.44 -10.82 -8.20
N SER A 184 3.31 -10.23 -8.58
CA SER A 184 2.33 -10.83 -9.49
C SER A 184 2.11 -9.89 -10.67
N TRP A 185 3.14 -9.73 -11.49
CA TRP A 185 3.16 -8.74 -12.57
C TRP A 185 2.31 -9.19 -13.77
N TYR A 186 1.48 -8.30 -14.32
CA TYR A 186 0.57 -8.65 -15.41
C TYR A 186 1.31 -9.13 -16.65
N GLY A 187 0.94 -10.30 -17.15
CA GLY A 187 1.62 -10.95 -18.26
C GLY A 187 2.76 -11.90 -17.86
N TYR A 188 3.13 -11.97 -16.59
CA TYR A 188 4.19 -12.84 -16.09
C TYR A 188 3.65 -13.78 -15.01
N GLY A 189 4.34 -14.90 -14.82
CA GLY A 189 4.02 -15.83 -13.74
C GLY A 189 4.26 -15.21 -12.35
N PRO A 190 3.60 -15.70 -11.29
CA PRO A 190 3.90 -15.28 -9.93
C PRO A 190 5.37 -15.49 -9.59
N TRP A 191 6.04 -14.43 -9.14
CA TRP A 191 7.45 -14.45 -8.76
C TRP A 191 7.59 -14.22 -7.25
N GLN A 192 8.59 -14.87 -6.66
CA GLN A 192 8.93 -14.62 -5.26
C GLN A 192 10.42 -14.81 -5.01
N THR A 193 10.95 -14.03 -4.06
CA THR A 193 12.26 -14.27 -3.48
C THR A 193 12.22 -14.12 -1.96
N GLN A 194 13.08 -14.86 -1.28
CA GLN A 194 13.31 -14.65 0.15
C GLN A 194 14.35 -13.54 0.33
N ILE A 195 14.03 -12.56 1.16
CA ILE A 195 14.92 -11.49 1.59
C ILE A 195 15.43 -11.82 2.98
N GLN A 196 16.73 -12.04 3.11
CA GLN A 196 17.40 -12.23 4.39
C GLN A 196 17.65 -10.86 5.03
N LEU A 197 17.06 -10.63 6.19
CA LEU A 197 17.22 -9.37 6.91
C LEU A 197 18.54 -9.30 7.66
N ARG A 198 19.21 -10.46 7.83
CA ARG A 198 20.44 -10.65 8.61
C ARG A 198 20.32 -10.13 10.05
N ASN A 199 19.08 -10.10 10.57
CA ASN A 199 18.79 -9.67 11.92
C ASN A 199 18.77 -10.89 12.86
N ARG A 200 19.93 -11.23 13.43
CA ARG A 200 20.06 -12.37 14.37
C ARG A 200 19.20 -12.20 15.62
N ARG A 201 18.95 -10.96 16.03
CA ARG A 201 18.14 -10.60 17.21
C ARG A 201 16.64 -10.51 16.92
N ARG A 202 16.24 -10.69 15.65
CA ARG A 202 14.84 -10.58 15.20
C ARG A 202 14.19 -9.24 15.55
N GLU A 203 15.02 -8.20 15.67
CA GLU A 203 14.58 -6.82 15.93
C GLU A 203 13.83 -6.27 14.69
N PRO A 204 13.06 -5.18 14.85
CA PRO A 204 12.52 -4.42 13.72
C PRO A 204 13.63 -4.04 12.72
N ILE A 205 13.26 -3.73 11.47
CA ILE A 205 14.22 -3.26 10.44
C ILE A 205 14.04 -1.77 10.17
N LYS A 206 15.14 -1.02 10.01
CA LYS A 206 15.08 0.39 9.59
C LYS A 206 14.45 0.51 8.21
N LEU A 207 13.58 1.50 8.01
CA LEU A 207 12.88 1.68 6.74
C LEU A 207 13.80 1.85 5.52
N PRO A 208 14.90 2.63 5.54
CA PRO A 208 15.83 2.72 4.41
C PRO A 208 16.41 1.36 4.00
N ARG A 209 16.71 0.50 4.97
CA ARG A 209 17.19 -0.86 4.69
C ARG A 209 16.09 -1.73 4.06
N LEU A 210 14.85 -1.62 4.52
CA LEU A 210 13.72 -2.30 3.90
C LEU A 210 13.56 -1.86 2.43
N VAL A 211 13.60 -0.54 2.16
CA VAL A 211 13.55 0.03 0.81
C VAL A 211 14.63 -0.58 -0.08
N GLN A 212 15.87 -0.57 0.38
CA GLN A 212 17.00 -1.12 -0.38
C GLN A 212 16.80 -2.60 -0.72
N LEU A 213 16.37 -3.40 0.26
CA LEU A 213 16.15 -4.83 0.09
C LEU A 213 15.02 -5.12 -0.91
N VAL A 214 13.91 -4.36 -0.82
CA VAL A 214 12.77 -4.48 -1.73
C VAL A 214 13.18 -4.04 -3.13
N ALA A 215 13.85 -2.89 -3.27
CA ALA A 215 14.34 -2.37 -4.55
C ALA A 215 15.30 -3.36 -5.24
N SER A 216 16.21 -3.97 -4.49
CA SER A 216 17.10 -5.00 -5.01
C SER A 216 16.34 -6.25 -5.49
N GLY A 217 15.27 -6.62 -4.77
CA GLY A 217 14.41 -7.73 -5.16
C GLY A 217 13.61 -7.43 -6.44
N VAL A 218 13.07 -6.23 -6.57
CA VAL A 218 12.37 -5.76 -7.79
C VAL A 218 13.31 -5.68 -8.99
N ASP A 219 14.51 -5.11 -8.84
CA ASP A 219 15.52 -5.07 -9.91
C ASP A 219 15.93 -6.48 -10.37
N ARG A 220 16.08 -7.42 -9.42
CA ARG A 220 16.32 -8.82 -9.76
C ARG A 220 15.16 -9.43 -10.54
N PHE A 221 13.92 -9.20 -10.14
CA PHE A 221 12.74 -9.66 -10.88
C PHE A 221 12.75 -9.15 -12.32
N LEU A 222 12.92 -7.84 -12.52
CA LEU A 222 12.91 -7.21 -13.85
C LEU A 222 14.03 -7.74 -14.76
N ARG A 223 15.20 -8.06 -14.19
CA ARG A 223 16.32 -8.65 -14.96
C ARG A 223 16.11 -10.12 -15.29
N GLN A 224 15.40 -10.87 -14.44
CA GLN A 224 15.14 -12.30 -14.64
C GLN A 224 14.00 -12.55 -15.61
N GLU A 225 12.93 -11.78 -15.50
CA GLU A 225 11.74 -11.88 -16.37
C GLU A 225 11.89 -11.03 -17.66
N HIS A 226 13.12 -10.67 -18.02
CA HIS A 226 13.39 -10.05 -19.32
C HIS A 226 13.15 -11.09 -20.41
N GLY A 227 12.07 -10.94 -21.17
CA GLY A 227 11.68 -11.95 -22.15
C GLY A 227 10.28 -11.76 -22.73
N PRO A 228 9.81 -12.73 -23.53
CA PRO A 228 8.43 -12.74 -24.00
C PRO A 228 7.47 -12.76 -22.81
N ILE A 229 6.38 -12.03 -22.95
CA ILE A 229 5.28 -12.08 -21.99
C ILE A 229 4.64 -13.48 -22.07
N THR A 230 4.21 -14.02 -20.93
CA THR A 230 3.51 -15.31 -20.87
C THR A 230 2.07 -15.19 -21.37
N ASP A 231 1.48 -14.00 -21.24
CA ASP A 231 0.12 -13.68 -21.68
C ASP A 231 0.11 -12.39 -22.51
N ASP A 232 -0.11 -12.54 -23.81
CA ASP A 232 -0.14 -11.44 -24.80
C ASP A 232 -1.35 -10.50 -24.64
N SER A 233 -2.25 -10.76 -23.68
CA SER A 233 -3.37 -9.86 -23.37
C SER A 233 -2.92 -8.52 -22.76
N PHE A 234 -1.67 -8.44 -22.29
CA PHE A 234 -1.15 -7.30 -21.53
C PHE A 234 0.19 -6.73 -22.07
N PRO A 235 0.31 -6.44 -23.39
CA PRO A 235 1.59 -6.10 -24.00
C PRO A 235 2.20 -4.80 -23.47
N GLN A 236 1.38 -3.89 -22.92
CA GLN A 236 1.83 -2.64 -22.31
C GLN A 236 2.61 -2.84 -20.99
N TRP A 237 2.55 -4.03 -20.41
CA TRP A 237 3.26 -4.41 -19.18
C TRP A 237 4.52 -5.24 -19.45
N LYS A 238 4.93 -5.37 -20.71
CA LYS A 238 6.10 -6.15 -21.08
C LYS A 238 7.39 -5.57 -20.49
N ILE A 239 8.19 -6.41 -19.85
CA ILE A 239 9.51 -6.12 -19.31
C ILE A 239 10.58 -6.37 -20.36
N GLY A 240 11.48 -5.41 -20.54
CA GLY A 240 12.61 -5.56 -21.44
C GLY A 240 13.35 -4.28 -21.80
N ASN A 241 14.09 -4.35 -22.91
CA ASN A 241 15.00 -3.30 -23.38
C ASN A 241 14.52 -2.65 -24.69
N GLY A 242 13.33 -3.03 -25.19
CA GLY A 242 12.72 -2.36 -26.33
C GLY A 242 12.33 -0.91 -26.00
N PRO A 243 12.11 -0.07 -27.02
CA PRO A 243 11.79 1.35 -26.83
C PRO A 243 10.49 1.61 -26.04
N TYR A 244 9.60 0.61 -25.97
CA TYR A 244 8.34 0.66 -25.23
C TYR A 244 8.25 -0.38 -24.12
N ASP A 245 9.32 -1.16 -23.92
CA ASP A 245 9.36 -2.15 -22.85
C ASP A 245 9.68 -1.46 -21.51
N ILE A 246 9.21 -2.05 -20.41
CA ILE A 246 9.46 -1.57 -19.06
C ILE A 246 10.84 -2.08 -18.60
N SER A 247 11.69 -1.15 -18.17
CA SER A 247 13.03 -1.45 -17.69
C SER A 247 13.18 -1.03 -16.22
N PRO A 248 14.24 -1.46 -15.51
CA PRO A 248 14.50 -0.99 -14.14
C PRO A 248 14.54 0.55 -14.01
N ALA A 249 14.99 1.25 -15.06
CA ALA A 249 15.09 2.71 -15.07
C ALA A 249 13.73 3.42 -15.12
N SER A 250 12.68 2.75 -15.61
CA SER A 250 11.32 3.31 -15.67
C SER A 250 10.50 3.01 -14.43
N ILE A 251 11.08 2.46 -13.36
CA ILE A 251 10.33 2.06 -12.15
C ILE A 251 10.59 3.03 -11.00
N VAL A 252 9.49 3.46 -10.38
CA VAL A 252 9.47 4.13 -9.09
C VAL A 252 8.84 3.17 -8.07
N LEU A 253 9.61 2.84 -7.04
CA LEU A 253 9.15 2.05 -5.91
C LEU A 253 8.39 2.96 -4.94
N VAL A 254 7.07 2.80 -4.88
CA VAL A 254 6.15 3.68 -4.13
C VAL A 254 6.07 3.29 -2.66
N GLY A 255 6.04 2.00 -2.39
CA GLY A 255 5.77 1.47 -1.05
C GLY A 255 5.75 -0.05 -1.01
N VAL A 256 5.27 -0.59 0.10
CA VAL A 256 5.04 -2.03 0.31
C VAL A 256 3.78 -2.26 1.12
N VAL A 257 3.13 -3.39 0.85
CA VAL A 257 2.03 -3.94 1.64
C VAL A 257 2.41 -5.28 2.23
N ALA A 258 2.08 -5.53 3.50
CA ALA A 258 2.14 -6.86 4.07
C ALA A 258 0.93 -7.66 3.60
N VAL A 259 1.15 -8.80 2.94
CA VAL A 259 0.07 -9.68 2.41
C VAL A 259 -0.04 -11.00 3.17
N SER A 260 0.91 -11.26 4.07
CA SER A 260 0.81 -12.26 5.12
C SER A 260 1.77 -11.89 6.25
N SER A 261 1.76 -12.62 7.36
CA SER A 261 2.70 -12.38 8.48
C SER A 261 4.18 -12.40 8.07
N GLY A 262 4.55 -12.94 6.90
CA GLY A 262 5.94 -13.02 6.43
C GLY A 262 6.12 -12.78 4.94
N SER A 263 5.12 -12.19 4.28
CA SER A 263 5.20 -11.85 2.86
C SER A 263 4.79 -10.39 2.65
N ILE A 264 5.53 -9.71 1.78
CA ILE A 264 5.22 -8.36 1.33
C ILE A 264 5.10 -8.32 -0.19
N MET A 265 4.30 -7.39 -0.70
CA MET A 265 4.27 -7.03 -2.12
C MET A 265 4.65 -5.55 -2.30
N PRO A 266 5.46 -5.21 -3.30
CA PRO A 266 5.81 -3.84 -3.58
C PRO A 266 4.65 -3.11 -4.27
N ILE A 267 4.49 -1.82 -3.99
CA ILE A 267 3.68 -0.90 -4.78
C ILE A 267 4.65 -0.18 -5.72
N MET A 268 4.34 -0.16 -7.01
CA MET A 268 5.22 0.41 -8.03
C MET A 268 4.42 1.27 -9.00
N ARG A 269 5.10 2.24 -9.60
CA ARG A 269 4.59 2.99 -10.75
C ARG A 269 5.69 3.18 -11.77
N LEU A 270 5.29 3.49 -12.99
CA LEU A 270 6.21 3.95 -14.01
C LEU A 270 6.64 5.41 -13.73
N ALA A 271 7.89 5.71 -14.07
CA ALA A 271 8.52 7.03 -13.92
C ALA A 271 7.98 8.04 -14.93
#